data_AF-A0A1Z3CID8-F1
#
_entry.id   AF-A0A1Z3CID8-F1
#
_cell.length_a   1.000
_cell.length_b   1.000
_cell.length_c   1.000
_cell.angle_alpha   90.00
_cell.angle_beta   90.00
_cell.angle_gamma   90.00
#
_symmetry.space_group_name_H-M   'P 1'
#
loop_
_entity.id
_entity.type
_entity.pdbx_description
1 polymer ?
#
loop_
_entity_poly.entity_id
_entity_poly.type
_entity_poly.pdbx_seq_one_letter_code
_entity_poly.pdbx_strand_id
1 'polypeptide(L)'
;MADFYVDSSGFKRYKNSKRLMFNPELFPNHKTKWSKEDEIDLVGYRQTMKWEDIALMLGRTPGVCMEKMRSIKRNGKYNLYLKKFKEI
;
A
#
# COMPACT_ATOMS: atom_id res chain seq x y z
N MET A 1 -23.20 -9.36 -7.94
CA MET A 1 -22.18 -8.34 -8.31
C MET A 1 -21.89 -7.50 -7.09
N ALA A 2 -20.63 -7.18 -6.79
CA ALA A 2 -20.32 -6.29 -5.69
C ALA A 2 -20.78 -4.87 -6.02
N ASP A 3 -21.60 -4.28 -5.15
CA ASP A 3 -22.06 -2.91 -5.29
C ASP A 3 -20.91 -1.89 -5.17
N PHE A 4 -20.90 -0.88 -6.05
CA PHE A 4 -19.93 0.21 -6.02
C PHE A 4 -20.58 1.60 -6.09
N TYR A 5 -19.81 2.61 -5.67
CA TYR A 5 -20.11 4.04 -5.89
C TYR A 5 -18.84 4.76 -6.36
N VAL A 6 -19.00 5.90 -7.02
CA VAL A 6 -17.90 6.79 -7.39
C VAL A 6 -17.79 7.87 -6.32
N ASP A 7 -16.61 8.07 -5.76
CA ASP A 7 -16.37 9.12 -4.76
C ASP A 7 -16.18 10.50 -5.41
N SER A 8 -16.05 11.53 -4.58
CA SER A 8 -15.79 12.91 -5.04
C SER A 8 -14.49 13.07 -5.83
N SER A 9 -13.56 12.12 -5.72
CA SER A 9 -12.29 12.10 -6.43
C SER A 9 -12.38 11.34 -7.76
N GLY A 10 -13.55 10.82 -8.12
CA GLY A 10 -13.76 10.05 -9.35
C GLY A 10 -13.40 8.57 -9.23
N PHE A 11 -13.06 8.06 -8.04
CA PHE A 11 -12.65 6.68 -7.86
C PHE A 11 -13.80 5.75 -7.49
N LYS A 12 -13.79 4.55 -8.10
CA LYS A 12 -14.74 3.49 -7.77
C LYS A 12 -14.40 2.87 -6.41
N ARG A 13 -15.38 2.82 -5.52
CA ARG A 13 -15.27 2.23 -4.17
C ARG A 13 -16.34 1.18 -3.94
N TYR A 14 -16.03 0.15 -3.17
CA TYR A 14 -17.03 -0.82 -2.71
C TYR A 14 -18.04 -0.14 -1.78
N LYS A 15 -19.36 -0.33 -1.96
CA LYS A 15 -20.37 0.29 -1.07
C LYS A 15 -20.20 -0.12 0.39
N ASN A 16 -20.00 -1.41 0.65
CA ASN A 16 -19.94 -1.94 2.02
C ASN A 16 -18.68 -1.53 2.79
N SER A 17 -17.50 -1.60 2.16
CA SER A 17 -16.22 -1.35 2.84
C SER A 17 -15.68 0.06 2.61
N LYS A 18 -16.21 0.79 1.63
CA LYS A 18 -15.70 2.07 1.13
C LYS A 18 -14.24 2.03 0.68
N ARG A 19 -13.66 0.82 0.54
CA ARG A 19 -12.29 0.66 0.03
C ARG A 19 -12.25 0.99 -1.45
N LEU A 20 -11.15 1.61 -1.85
CA LEU A 20 -10.80 1.79 -3.25
C LEU A 20 -10.84 0.45 -3.97
N MET A 21 -11.62 0.39 -5.05
CA MET A 21 -11.71 -0.80 -5.88
C MET A 21 -10.42 -0.96 -6.69
N PHE A 22 -10.06 -2.20 -7.01
CA PHE A 22 -8.90 -2.45 -7.85
C PHE A 22 -9.09 -1.79 -9.22
N ASN A 23 -8.16 -0.91 -9.58
CA ASN A 23 -7.99 -0.35 -10.92
C ASN A 23 -6.53 -0.61 -11.36
N PRO A 24 -6.26 -1.31 -12.47
CA PRO A 24 -4.90 -1.54 -12.96
C PRO A 24 -4.13 -0.24 -13.24
N GLU A 25 -4.80 0.85 -13.59
CA GLU A 25 -4.16 2.16 -13.79
C GLU A 25 -3.62 2.74 -12.49
N LEU A 26 -4.31 2.52 -11.37
CA LEU A 26 -3.89 2.97 -10.04
C LEU A 26 -2.91 2.00 -9.38
N PHE A 27 -2.92 0.74 -9.80
CA PHE A 27 -2.12 -0.32 -9.21
C PHE A 27 -1.29 -1.08 -10.26
N PRO A 28 -0.41 -0.38 -11.00
CA PRO A 28 0.37 -1.00 -12.08
C PRO A 28 1.31 -2.10 -11.58
N ASN A 29 1.73 -2.05 -10.31
CA ASN A 29 2.63 -3.04 -9.70
C ASN A 29 1.89 -4.26 -9.12
N HIS A 30 0.67 -4.54 -9.59
CA HIS A 30 -0.09 -5.72 -9.16
C HIS A 30 0.68 -7.01 -9.45
N LYS A 31 0.81 -7.89 -8.43
CA LYS A 31 1.52 -9.18 -8.49
C LYS A 31 3.02 -9.11 -8.86
N THR A 32 3.61 -7.92 -8.94
CA THR A 32 5.05 -7.76 -9.18
C THR A 32 5.86 -8.05 -7.91
N LYS A 33 7.14 -8.40 -8.06
CA LYS A 33 8.07 -8.57 -6.94
C LYS A 33 8.28 -7.22 -6.23
N TRP A 34 8.52 -7.28 -4.92
CA TRP A 34 8.87 -6.10 -4.11
C TRP A 34 10.38 -5.85 -4.19
N SER A 35 10.76 -4.62 -4.51
CA SER A 35 12.14 -4.16 -4.38
C SER A 35 12.48 -3.93 -2.89
N LYS A 36 13.77 -3.74 -2.57
CA LYS A 36 14.16 -3.41 -1.19
C LYS A 36 13.75 -1.98 -0.87
N GLU A 37 13.81 -1.10 -1.85
CA GLU A 37 13.41 0.30 -1.79
C GLU A 37 11.91 0.40 -1.46
N ASP A 38 11.05 -0.36 -2.16
CA ASP A 38 9.61 -0.43 -1.88
C ASP A 38 9.34 -0.86 -0.42
N GLU A 39 10.12 -1.82 0.10
CA GLU A 39 9.98 -2.29 1.48
C GLU A 39 10.41 -1.23 2.51
N ILE A 40 11.46 -0.47 2.21
CA ILE A 40 11.95 0.64 3.04
C ILE A 40 10.91 1.77 3.04
N ASP A 41 10.45 2.18 1.86
CA ASP A 41 9.42 3.20 1.67
C ASP A 41 8.12 2.81 2.38
N LEU A 42 7.66 1.56 2.22
CA LEU A 42 6.49 1.04 2.92
C LEU A 42 6.60 1.21 4.45
N VAL A 43 7.78 0.94 5.02
CA VAL A 43 8.02 1.08 6.47
C VAL A 43 8.10 2.55 6.90
N GLY A 44 8.80 3.36 6.11
CA GLY A 44 9.00 4.78 6.34
C GLY A 44 7.71 5.58 6.27
N TYR A 45 7.05 5.55 5.12
CA TYR A 45 5.82 6.31 4.89
C TYR A 45 4.68 5.87 5.82
N ARG A 46 4.67 4.61 6.29
CA ARG A 46 3.64 4.18 7.23
C ARG A 46 3.70 4.91 8.58
N GLN A 47 4.79 5.62 8.92
CA GLN A 47 4.81 6.44 10.14
C GLN A 47 3.79 7.58 10.10
N THR A 48 3.48 8.12 8.92
CA THR A 48 2.69 9.35 8.77
C THR A 48 1.55 9.24 7.76
N MET A 49 1.64 8.34 6.78
CA MET A 49 0.66 8.18 5.71
C MET A 49 -0.35 7.06 5.97
N LYS A 50 -1.54 7.21 5.37
CA LYS A 50 -2.56 6.15 5.36
C LYS A 50 -2.17 5.06 4.37
N TRP A 51 -2.72 3.87 4.59
CA TRP A 51 -2.48 2.72 3.70
C TRP A 51 -2.90 2.97 2.25
N GLU A 52 -3.96 3.75 2.03
CA GLU A 52 -4.43 4.07 0.69
C GLU A 52 -3.43 4.96 -0.07
N ASP A 53 -2.87 5.96 0.60
CA ASP A 53 -1.88 6.86 -0.01
C ASP A 53 -0.59 6.11 -0.36
N ILE A 54 -0.10 5.27 0.57
CA ILE A 54 1.09 4.43 0.35
C ILE A 54 0.84 3.42 -0.78
N ALA A 55 -0.36 2.85 -0.83
CA ALA A 55 -0.76 1.92 -1.88
C ALA A 55 -0.73 2.57 -3.26
N LEU A 56 -1.30 3.77 -3.39
CA LEU A 56 -1.26 4.54 -4.64
C LEU A 56 0.17 4.91 -5.02
N MET A 57 0.97 5.38 -4.07
CA MET A 57 2.38 5.74 -4.30
C MET A 57 3.22 4.54 -4.77
N LEU A 58 3.04 3.36 -4.17
CA LEU A 58 3.75 2.13 -4.56
C LEU A 58 3.11 1.41 -5.76
N GLY A 59 1.97 1.90 -6.27
CA GLY A 59 1.20 1.24 -7.32
C GLY A 59 0.71 -0.16 -6.93
N ARG A 60 0.42 -0.41 -5.66
CA ARG A 60 -0.03 -1.71 -5.13
C ARG A 60 -1.31 -1.55 -4.34
N THR A 61 -2.09 -2.62 -4.15
CA THR A 61 -3.33 -2.50 -3.38
C THR A 61 -3.04 -2.37 -1.87
N PRO A 62 -3.88 -1.65 -1.11
CA PRO A 62 -3.69 -1.49 0.34
C PRO A 62 -3.57 -2.82 1.09
N GLY A 63 -4.31 -3.85 0.66
CA GLY A 63 -4.23 -5.19 1.26
C GLY A 63 -2.83 -5.81 1.13
N VAL A 64 -2.23 -5.71 -0.05
CA VAL A 64 -0.87 -6.26 -0.31
C VAL A 64 0.19 -5.48 0.48
N CYS A 65 0.05 -4.16 0.61
CA CYS A 65 0.91 -3.33 1.46
C CYS A 65 0.82 -3.77 2.95
N MET A 66 -0.38 -3.99 3.47
CA MET A 66 -0.58 -4.46 4.85
C MET A 66 0.03 -5.86 5.07
N GLU A 67 -0.17 -6.78 4.14
CA GLU A 67 0.41 -8.13 4.20
C GLU A 67 1.95 -8.09 4.17
N LYS A 68 2.52 -7.27 3.28
CA LYS A 68 3.97 -7.10 3.22
C LYS A 68 4.53 -6.51 4.51
N MET A 69 3.89 -5.48 5.07
CA MET A 69 4.29 -4.93 6.38
C MET A 69 4.27 -5.99 7.48
N ARG A 70 3.23 -6.84 7.53
CA ARG A 70 3.18 -7.97 8.49
C ARG A 70 4.32 -8.96 8.26
N SER A 71 4.67 -9.26 7.01
CA SER A 71 5.82 -10.10 6.68
C SER A 71 7.14 -9.48 7.13
N ILE A 72 7.37 -8.20 6.88
CA ILE A 72 8.58 -7.46 7.31
C ILE A 72 8.73 -7.51 8.84
N LYS A 73 7.63 -7.29 9.58
CA LYS A 73 7.63 -7.36 11.05
C LYS A 73 7.94 -8.77 11.55
N ARG A 74 7.31 -9.80 10.97
CA ARG A 74 7.58 -11.21 11.32
C ARG A 74 9.03 -11.61 11.07
N ASN A 75 9.64 -11.05 10.03
CA ASN A 75 11.04 -11.33 9.68
C ASN A 75 12.05 -10.47 10.47
N GLY A 76 11.61 -9.65 11.44
CA GLY A 76 12.50 -8.81 12.25
C GLY A 76 13.15 -7.63 11.50
N LYS A 77 12.74 -7.34 10.26
CA LYS A 77 13.39 -6.33 9.41
C LYS A 77 12.86 -4.90 9.62
N TYR A 78 11.82 -4.72 10.42
CA TYR A 78 11.13 -3.44 10.58
C TYR A 78 12.07 -2.30 11.03
N ASN A 79 12.81 -2.51 12.13
CA ASN A 79 13.71 -1.48 12.67
C ASN A 79 14.86 -1.16 11.71
N LEU A 80 15.39 -2.19 11.03
CA LEU A 80 16.44 -2.02 10.02
C LEU A 80 15.95 -1.12 8.88
N TYR A 81 14.76 -1.39 8.35
CA TYR A 81 14.21 -0.62 7.23
C TYR A 81 13.80 0.80 7.67
N LEU A 82 13.25 0.96 8.86
CA LEU A 82 12.92 2.27 9.41
C LEU A 82 14.16 3.14 9.61
N LYS A 83 15.28 2.54 10.05
CA LYS A 83 16.57 3.24 10.16
C LYS A 83 17.05 3.70 8.79
N LYS A 84 17.05 2.79 7.80
CA LYS A 84 17.46 3.11 6.41
C LYS A 84 16.64 4.24 5.81
N PHE A 85 15.32 4.26 6.02
CA PHE A 85 14.47 5.33 5.52
C PHE A 85 14.84 6.72 6.08
N LYS A 86 15.32 6.79 7.33
CA LYS A 86 15.74 8.05 7.97
C LYS A 86 17.14 8.51 7.57
N GLU A 87 17.90 7.65 6.90
CA GLU A 87 19.24 7.96 6.37
C GLU A 87 19.17 8.48 4.93
N ILE A 88 17.97 8.53 4.34
CA ILE A 88 17.65 9.17 3.05
C ILE A 88 17.37 10.64 3.31
#